data_AF-A0A0P9N9R9-F1
#
_entry.id   AF-A0A0P9N9R9-F1
#
_cell.length_a   1.000
_cell.length_b   1.000
_cell.length_c   1.000
_cell.angle_alpha   90.00
_cell.angle_beta   90.00
_cell.angle_gamma   90.00
#
_symmetry.space_group_name_H-M   'P 1'
#
loop_
_entity.id
_entity.type
_entity.pdbx_description
1 polymer ?
#
loop_
_entity_poly.entity_id
_entity_poly.type
_entity_poly.pdbx_seq_one_letter_code
_entity_poly.pdbx_strand_id
1 'polypeptide(L)'
;MRSHPADVASAPPAYTPRPLKNLFTANGCWADLLEAGGLRQIEVESISKMLACGTSILGVKHYTCGNHSCPHVKYLCNTCHC
;
A
#
# COMPACT_ATOMS: atom_id res chain seq x y z
N MET A 1 -25.09 -36.00 -7.71
CA MET A 1 -24.69 -34.70 -7.14
C MET A 1 -23.18 -34.55 -7.34
N ARG A 2 -22.73 -33.70 -8.27
CA ARG A 2 -21.30 -33.44 -8.50
C ARG A 2 -20.99 -32.10 -7.85
N SER A 3 -20.23 -32.12 -6.75
CA SER A 3 -19.71 -30.92 -6.10
C SER A 3 -18.58 -30.38 -6.98
N HIS A 4 -18.76 -29.20 -7.57
CA HIS A 4 -17.65 -28.47 -8.17
C HIS A 4 -16.71 -28.00 -7.06
N PRO A 5 -15.38 -28.18 -7.19
CA PRO A 5 -14.45 -27.57 -6.26
C PRO A 5 -14.56 -26.05 -6.40
N ALA A 6 -14.56 -25.35 -5.26
CA ALA A 6 -14.52 -23.90 -5.23
C ALA A 6 -13.34 -23.42 -6.07
N ASP A 7 -13.60 -22.51 -7.01
CA ASP A 7 -12.57 -21.74 -7.70
C ASP A 7 -11.58 -21.23 -6.66
N VAL A 8 -10.38 -21.81 -6.67
CA VAL A 8 -9.25 -21.30 -5.90
C VAL A 8 -8.96 -19.96 -6.54
N ALA A 9 -9.53 -18.91 -5.96
CA ALA A 9 -9.21 -17.54 -6.31
C ALA A 9 -7.69 -17.42 -6.18
N SER A 10 -6.99 -17.40 -7.33
CA SER A 10 -5.57 -17.11 -7.39
C SER A 10 -5.34 -15.91 -6.50
N ALA A 11 -4.51 -16.08 -5.46
CA ALA A 11 -4.11 -14.96 -4.62
C ALA A 11 -3.67 -13.82 -5.56
N PRO A 12 -4.13 -12.58 -5.34
CA PRO A 12 -3.65 -11.46 -6.13
C PRO A 12 -2.11 -11.51 -6.09
N PRO A 13 -1.43 -11.29 -7.22
CA PRO A 13 0.03 -11.35 -7.25
C PRO A 13 0.58 -10.50 -6.11
N ALA A 14 1.47 -11.08 -5.31
CA ALA A 14 2.13 -10.39 -4.21
C ALA A 14 2.62 -9.04 -4.75
N TYR A 15 2.25 -7.95 -4.07
CA TYR A 15 2.66 -6.60 -4.48
C TYR A 15 4.18 -6.59 -4.59
N THR A 16 4.69 -6.57 -5.83
CA THR A 16 6.10 -6.34 -6.09
C THR A 16 6.30 -4.84 -6.02
N PRO A 17 6.98 -4.32 -4.98
CA PRO A 17 7.29 -2.90 -4.95
C PRO A 17 8.05 -2.59 -6.24
N ARG A 18 7.50 -1.67 -7.03
CA ARG A 18 8.04 -1.35 -8.37
C ARG A 18 9.52 -1.00 -8.22
N PRO A 19 10.42 -1.38 -9.15
CA PRO A 19 11.86 -1.10 -9.07
C PRO A 19 12.21 0.33 -8.62
N LEU A 20 11.37 1.30 -8.99
CA LEU A 20 11.49 2.69 -8.59
C LEU A 20 11.27 2.94 -7.09
N LYS A 21 10.34 2.25 -6.42
CA LYS A 21 10.13 2.37 -4.97
C LYS A 21 11.39 1.94 -4.20
N ASN A 22 12.00 0.84 -4.64
CA ASN A 22 13.23 0.32 -4.02
C ASN A 22 14.40 1.31 -4.14
N LEU A 23 14.52 2.00 -5.27
CA LEU A 23 15.57 3.02 -5.48
C LEU A 23 15.56 4.10 -4.40
N PHE A 24 14.37 4.54 -3.99
CA PHE A 24 14.21 5.63 -3.03
C PHE A 24 14.16 5.15 -1.57
N THR A 25 13.81 3.89 -1.31
CA THR A 25 13.82 3.34 0.06
C THR A 25 15.15 2.74 0.48
N ALA A 26 16.00 2.32 -0.46
CA ALA A 26 17.29 1.71 -0.16
C ALA A 26 18.20 2.69 0.60
N ASN A 27 18.80 2.23 1.69
CA ASN A 27 19.81 2.96 2.47
C ASN A 27 19.37 4.37 2.93
N GLY A 28 18.07 4.65 3.04
CA GLY A 28 17.59 5.99 3.41
C GLY A 28 17.74 7.04 2.30
N CYS A 29 18.00 6.62 1.05
CA CYS A 29 18.27 7.49 -0.10
C CYS A 29 17.28 8.66 -0.26
N TRP A 30 15.98 8.42 -0.05
CA TRP A 30 14.99 9.50 -0.10
C TRP A 30 15.18 10.57 0.96
N ALA A 31 15.52 10.19 2.20
CA ALA A 31 15.79 11.15 3.26
C ALA A 31 17.03 11.98 2.95
N ASP A 32 18.11 11.34 2.48
CA ASP A 32 19.34 12.03 2.09
C ASP A 32 19.11 13.04 0.95
N LEU A 33 18.27 12.68 -0.03
CA LEU A 33 17.85 13.58 -1.11
C LEU A 33 17.03 14.77 -0.62
N LEU A 34 16.17 14.57 0.38
CA LEU A 34 15.41 15.67 0.99
C LEU A 34 16.32 16.64 1.74
N GLU A 35 17.28 16.13 2.51
CA GLU A 35 18.25 16.94 3.26
C GLU A 35 19.22 17.70 2.34
N ALA A 36 19.67 17.07 1.25
CA ALA A 36 20.51 17.73 0.24
C ALA A 36 19.79 18.90 -0.45
N GLY A 37 18.46 18.85 -0.54
CA GLY A 37 17.63 19.89 -1.14
C GLY A 37 17.73 19.97 -2.67
N GLY A 38 17.25 21.09 -3.23
CA GLY A 38 17.29 21.35 -4.69
C GLY A 38 16.16 20.71 -5.51
N LEU A 39 15.30 19.89 -4.89
CA LEU A 39 14.11 19.34 -5.53
C LEU A 39 12.96 20.36 -5.56
N ARG A 40 12.19 20.34 -6.65
CA ARG A 40 10.95 21.09 -6.72
C ARG A 40 9.89 20.42 -5.85
N GLN A 41 8.93 21.21 -5.37
CA GLN A 41 7.83 20.69 -4.55
C GLN A 41 7.05 19.57 -5.25
N ILE A 42 6.86 19.65 -6.58
CA ILE A 42 6.18 18.61 -7.35
C ILE A 42 6.94 17.27 -7.36
N GLU A 43 8.27 17.30 -7.31
CA GLU A 43 9.11 16.09 -7.27
C GLU A 43 9.02 15.43 -5.90
N VAL A 44 9.10 16.24 -4.84
CA VAL A 44 8.89 15.81 -3.45
C VAL A 44 7.50 15.18 -3.27
N GLU A 45 6.47 15.85 -3.77
CA GLU A 45 5.10 15.38 -3.66
C GLU A 45 4.88 14.05 -4.41
N SER A 46 5.38 13.96 -5.65
CA SER A 46 5.21 12.77 -6.50
C SER A 46 5.92 11.55 -5.91
N ILE A 47 7.16 11.71 -5.44
CA ILE A 47 7.92 10.60 -4.84
C ILE A 47 7.30 10.21 -3.49
N SER A 48 6.92 11.17 -2.64
CA SER A 48 6.27 10.89 -1.35
C SER A 48 4.97 10.10 -1.52
N LYS A 49 4.13 10.46 -2.50
CA LYS A 49 2.90 9.71 -2.83
C LYS A 49 3.20 8.29 -3.32
N MET A 50 4.22 8.12 -4.17
CA MET A 50 4.66 6.81 -4.62
C MET A 50 5.14 5.94 -3.45
N LEU A 51 5.92 6.50 -2.52
CA LEU A 51 6.44 5.77 -1.36
C LEU A 51 5.33 5.36 -0.39
N ALA A 52 4.30 6.21 -0.23
CA ALA A 52 3.14 5.92 0.61
C ALA A 52 2.13 4.92 0.00
N CYS A 53 2.21 4.62 -1.30
CA CYS A 53 1.36 3.61 -1.93
C CYS A 53 1.60 2.23 -1.29
N GLY A 54 0.52 1.57 -0.85
CA GLY A 54 0.59 0.27 -0.19
C GLY A 54 0.99 0.33 1.28
N THR A 55 0.92 1.51 1.91
CA THR A 55 1.18 1.68 3.35
C THR A 55 0.02 2.43 4.02
N SER A 56 -0.02 2.37 5.35
CA SER A 56 -1.00 3.09 6.18
C SER A 56 -0.64 4.55 6.44
N ILE A 57 0.46 5.06 5.88
CA ILE A 57 1.02 6.40 6.17
C ILE A 57 0.00 7.51 5.86
N LEU A 58 -0.76 7.38 4.77
CA LEU A 58 -1.80 8.36 4.38
C LEU A 58 -3.18 8.01 4.96
N GLY A 59 -3.21 7.21 6.01
CA GLY A 59 -4.42 6.80 6.71
C GLY A 59 -5.02 5.49 6.20
N VAL A 60 -5.90 4.96 7.03
CA VAL A 60 -6.64 3.72 6.80
C VAL A 60 -8.11 3.94 7.09
N LYS A 61 -8.97 3.29 6.33
CA LYS A 61 -10.40 3.19 6.62
C LYS A 61 -10.69 1.85 7.29
N HIS A 62 -11.31 1.92 8.47
CA HIS A 62 -11.74 0.76 9.23
C HIS A 62 -13.20 0.45 8.92
N TYR A 63 -13.47 -0.80 8.53
CA TYR A 63 -14.80 -1.31 8.28
C TYR A 63 -15.07 -2.48 9.22
N THR A 64 -16.22 -2.45 9.88
CA THR A 64 -16.75 -3.55 10.69
C THR A 64 -17.92 -4.20 9.97
N CYS A 65 -18.20 -5.47 10.28
CA CYS A 65 -19.44 -6.09 9.84
C CYS A 65 -20.66 -5.35 10.43
N GLY A 66 -21.78 -5.29 9.70
CA GLY A 66 -23.04 -4.76 10.22
C GLY A 66 -23.68 -5.66 11.29
N ASN A 67 -23.29 -6.93 11.35
CA ASN A 67 -23.70 -7.83 12.43
C ASN A 67 -22.81 -7.58 13.67
N HIS A 68 -23.44 -7.18 14.78
CA HIS A 68 -22.77 -6.78 16.02
C HIS A 68 -22.08 -7.94 16.75
N SER A 69 -22.47 -9.19 16.47
CA SER A 69 -21.79 -10.38 17.01
C SER A 69 -20.67 -10.90 16.10
N CYS A 70 -20.47 -10.29 14.94
CA CYS A 70 -19.49 -10.74 13.96
C CYS A 70 -18.15 -10.04 14.19
N PRO A 71 -17.05 -10.76 14.49
CA PRO A 71 -15.75 -10.16 14.79
C PRO A 71 -14.98 -9.68 13.54
N HIS A 72 -15.56 -9.81 12.34
CA HIS A 72 -14.86 -9.46 11.10
C HIS A 72 -14.63 -7.95 10.99
N VAL A 73 -13.37 -7.60 10.72
CA VAL A 73 -12.93 -6.24 10.42
C VAL A 73 -12.11 -6.23 9.13
N LYS A 74 -12.18 -5.12 8.40
CA LYS A 74 -11.32 -4.86 7.23
C LYS A 74 -10.70 -3.48 7.35
N TYR A 75 -9.39 -3.44 7.20
CA TYR A 75 -8.64 -2.20 7.06
C TYR A 75 -8.31 -2.00 5.59
N LEU A 76 -8.58 -0.81 5.06
CA LEU A 76 -8.23 -0.45 3.70
C LEU A 76 -7.37 0.81 3.76
N CYS A 77 -6.11 0.70 3.30
CA CYS A 77 -5.25 1.86 3.14
C CYS A 77 -5.90 2.87 2.17
N ASN A 78 -5.71 4.16 2.42
CA ASN A 78 -6.20 5.22 1.53
C ASN A 78 -5.45 5.27 0.19
N THR A 79 -4.42 4.43 0.03
CA THR A 79 -3.62 4.30 -1.18
C THR A 79 -3.87 2.94 -1.83
N CYS A 80 -2.89 2.44 -2.58
CA CYS A 80 -2.87 1.07 -3.08
C CYS A 80 -3.09 0.06 -1.94
N HIS A 81 -3.54 -1.15 -2.28
CA HIS A 81 -3.69 -2.23 -1.32
C HIS A 81 -2.37 -2.46 -0.56
N CYS A 82 -2.48 -2.34 0.76
CA CYS A 82 -1.59 -2.96 1.73
C CYS A 82 -2.11 -4.40 1.87
#